data_AF-A0A924E408-F1
#
_entry.id   AF-A0A924E408-F1
#
_cell.length_a   1.000
_cell.length_b   1.000
_cell.length_c   1.000
_cell.angle_alpha   90.00
_cell.angle_beta   90.00
_cell.angle_gamma   90.00
#
_symmetry.space_group_name_H-M   'P 1'
#
loop_
_entity.id
_entity.type
_entity.pdbx_description
1 polymer ?
#
loop_
_entity_poly.entity_id
_entity_poly.type
_entity_poly.pdbx_seq_one_letter_code
_entity_poly.pdbx_strand_id
1 'polypeptide(L)' 'MFKQIDAWHKTSVGYLVFAAVELGLTYGFASIAIDSGNLFWYALTLIAAIGFVQNFIKLIWGATRHGR' A
#
# COMPACT_ATOMS: atom_id res chain seq x y z
N MET A 1 -19.27 6.28 -7.92
CA MET A 1 -18.04 5.51 -8.18
C MET A 1 -17.08 5.51 -7.00
N PHE A 2 -16.52 6.66 -6.58
CA PHE A 2 -15.53 6.71 -5.49
C PHE A 2 -16.02 6.15 -4.14
N LYS A 3 -17.29 6.34 -3.76
CA LYS A 3 -17.83 5.80 -2.51
C LYS A 3 -17.87 4.27 -2.44
N GLN A 4 -18.13 3.60 -3.57
CA GLN A 4 -18.14 2.14 -3.62
C GLN A 4 -16.71 1.59 -3.54
N ILE A 5 -15.76 2.25 -4.20
CA ILE A 5 -14.33 1.88 -4.13
C ILE A 5 -13.79 2.10 -2.72
N ASP A 6 -14.16 3.20 -2.06
CA ASP A 6 -13.76 3.47 -0.66
C ASP A 6 -14.34 2.43 0.32
N ALA A 7 -15.61 2.06 0.13
CA ALA A 7 -16.23 1.00 0.92
C ALA A 7 -15.56 -0.36 0.69
N TRP A 8 -15.22 -0.67 -0.56
CA TRP A 8 -14.53 -1.93 -0.90
C TRP A 8 -13.09 -1.95 -0.40
N HIS A 9 -12.37 -0.84 -0.48
CA HIS A 9 -11.00 -0.71 0.02
C HIS A 9 -10.91 -1.00 1.53
N LYS A 10 -11.97 -0.70 2.28
CA LYS A 10 -12.04 -0.96 3.73
C LYS A 10 -12.35 -2.43 4.10
N THR A 11 -12.45 -3.33 3.12
CA THR A 11 -12.57 -4.77 3.36
C THR A 11 -11.18 -5.42 3.48
N SER A 12 -11.08 -6.59 4.12
CA SER A 12 -9.81 -7.32 4.21
C SER A 12 -9.20 -7.65 2.84
N VAL A 13 -10.03 -7.97 1.84
CA VAL A 13 -9.58 -8.19 0.46
C VAL A 13 -9.12 -6.88 -0.18
N GLY A 14 -9.85 -5.79 0.07
CA GLY A 14 -9.46 -4.45 -0.37
C GLY A 14 -8.08 -4.06 0.16
N TYR A 15 -7.85 -4.19 1.47
CA TYR A 15 -6.54 -3.93 2.07
C TYR A 15 -5.44 -4.82 1.51
N LEU A 16 -5.72 -6.09 1.22
CA LEU A 16 -4.76 -7.02 0.64
C LEU A 16 -4.35 -6.59 -0.78
N VAL A 17 -5.33 -6.28 -1.62
CA VAL A 17 -5.10 -5.86 -3.01
C VAL A 17 -4.35 -4.53 -3.04
N PHE A 18 -4.76 -3.55 -2.24
CA PHE A 18 -4.07 -2.27 -2.18
C PHE A 18 -2.64 -2.42 -1.64
N ALA A 19 -2.43 -3.23 -0.60
CA ALA A 19 -1.08 -3.52 -0.11
C ALA A 19 -0.22 -4.20 -1.19
N ALA A 20 -0.75 -5.17 -1.94
CA ALA A 20 0.01 -5.79 -3.04
C ALA A 20 0.37 -4.79 -4.15
N VAL A 21 -0.56 -3.91 -4.52
CA VAL A 21 -0.33 -2.85 -5.52
C VAL A 21 0.71 -1.85 -5.02
N GLU A 22 0.58 -1.37 -3.79
CA GLU A 22 1.53 -0.43 -3.19
C GLU A 22 2.93 -1.03 -3.06
N LEU A 23 3.04 -2.31 -2.69
CA LEU A 23 4.32 -3.01 -2.65
C LEU A 23 4.98 -3.07 -4.04
N GLY A 24 4.19 -3.36 -5.08
CA GLY A 24 4.67 -3.33 -6.47
C GLY A 24 5.13 -1.94 -6.90
N LEU A 25 4.39 -0.89 -6.52
CA LEU A 25 4.78 0.50 -6.76
C LEU A 25 6.03 0.89 -5.99
N THR A 26 6.15 0.52 -4.72
CA THR A 26 7.35 0.74 -3.91
C THR A 26 8.56 0.10 -4.58
N TYR A 27 8.46 -1.15 -5.04
CA TYR A 27 9.55 -1.81 -5.74
C TYR A 27 9.91 -1.10 -7.06
N GLY A 28 8.91 -0.76 -7.88
CA GLY A 28 9.11 -0.06 -9.13
C GLY A 28 9.79 1.30 -8.94
N PHE A 29 9.28 2.12 -8.02
CA PHE A 29 9.88 3.42 -7.71
C PHE A 29 11.25 3.28 -7.07
N ALA A 30 11.48 2.29 -6.20
CA ALA A 30 12.79 2.04 -5.61
C ALA A 30 13.81 1.70 -6.71
N SER A 31 13.45 0.83 -7.65
CA SER A 31 14.31 0.47 -8.77
C SER A 31 14.67 1.68 -9.63
N ILE A 32 13.68 2.53 -9.94
CA ILE A 32 13.91 3.76 -10.72
C ILE A 32 14.73 4.77 -9.92
N ALA A 33 14.50 4.89 -8.61
CA ALA A 33 15.22 5.80 -7.73
C ALA A 33 16.71 5.45 -7.63
N ILE A 34 17.01 4.16 -7.56
CA ILE A 34 18.39 3.66 -7.53
C ILE A 34 19.10 3.93 -8.86
N ASP A 35 18.44 3.66 -9.98
CA ASP A 35 19.03 3.82 -11.31
C ASP A 35 19.21 5.31 -11.71
N SER A 36 18.20 6.15 -11.43
CA SER A 36 18.22 7.57 -11.80
C SER A 36 18.88 8.49 -10.77
N GLY A 37 19.07 8.04 -9.52
CA GLY A 37 19.59 8.86 -8.43
C GLY A 37 18.72 10.06 -8.04
N ASN A 38 17.48 10.16 -8.54
CA ASN A 38 16.63 11.32 -8.36
C ASN A 38 15.77 11.22 -7.08
N LEU A 39 15.89 12.24 -6.23
CA LEU A 39 15.17 12.41 -4.97
C LEU A 39 13.64 12.31 -5.09
N PHE A 40 13.08 12.69 -6.24
CA PHE A 40 11.65 12.56 -6.50
C PHE A 40 11.17 11.10 -6.44
N TRP A 41 11.93 10.18 -7.06
CA TRP A 41 11.59 8.76 -7.04
C TRP A 41 11.78 8.14 -5.66
N TYR A 42 12.77 8.61 -4.89
CA TYR A 42 12.90 8.23 -3.47
C TYR A 42 11.68 8.67 -2.65
N ALA A 43 11.19 9.89 -2.86
CA ALA A 43 9.99 10.39 -2.19
C ALA A 43 8.75 9.56 -2.55
N LEU A 44 8.55 9.24 -3.84
CA LEU A 44 7.46 8.36 -4.29
C LEU A 44 7.56 6.96 -3.69
N THR A 45 8.77 6.40 -3.62
CA THR A 45 9.04 5.11 -2.99
C THR A 45 8.59 5.12 -1.52
N LEU A 46 8.97 6.17 -0.79
CA LEU A 46 8.59 6.36 0.62
C LEU A 46 7.07 6.49 0.80
N ILE A 47 6.40 7.28 -0.04
CA ILE A 47 4.94 7.45 0.02
C ILE A 47 4.24 6.11 -0.22
N ALA A 48 4.63 5.37 -1.26
CA ALA A 48 4.07 4.05 -1.55
C ALA A 48 4.35 3.06 -0.40
N ALA A 49 5.56 3.10 0.17
CA ALA A 49 5.94 2.23 1.29
C ALA A 49 5.11 2.52 2.54
N ILE A 50 4.85 3.80 2.86
CA ILE A 50 4.00 4.18 3.98
C ILE A 50 2.55 3.71 3.74
N GLY A 51 2.02 3.90 2.53
CA GLY A 51 0.71 3.38 2.14
C GLY A 51 0.60 1.86 2.37
N PHE A 52 1.58 1.12 1.87
CA PHE A 52 1.68 -0.33 2.06
C PHE A 52 1.64 -0.71 3.55
N VAL A 53 2.50 -0.09 4.36
CA VAL A 53 2.56 -0.37 5.81
C VAL A 53 1.22 -0.08 6.48
N GLN A 54 0.54 1.02 6.13
CA GLN A 54 -0.77 1.34 6.69
C GLN A 54 -1.84 0.30 6.32
N ASN A 55 -1.92 -0.11 5.06
CA ASN A 55 -2.89 -1.10 4.61
C ASN A 55 -2.58 -2.49 5.16
N PHE A 56 -1.30 -2.83 5.28
CA PHE A 56 -0.85 -4.09 5.88
C PHE A 56 -1.16 -4.17 7.38
N ILE A 57 -0.92 -3.10 8.14
CA ILE A 57 -1.30 -3.04 9.57
C ILE A 57 -2.82 -3.16 9.72
N LYS A 58 -3.61 -2.44 8.92
CA LYS A 58 -5.08 -2.54 8.94
C LYS A 58 -5.56 -3.95 8.62
N LEU A 59 -4.91 -4.63 7.69
CA LEU A 59 -5.20 -6.02 7.35
C LEU A 59 -4.91 -6.96 8.53
N ILE A 60 -3.73 -6.85 9.17
CA ILE A 60 -3.36 -7.66 10.33
C ILE A 60 -4.26 -7.38 11.54
N TRP A 61 -4.54 -6.11 11.83
CA TRP A 61 -5.45 -5.72 12.91
C TRP A 61 -6.90 -6.11 12.64
N GLY A 62 -7.36 -6.03 11.39
CA GLY A 62 -8.66 -6.53 10.97
C GLY A 62 -8.77 -8.04 11.15
N ALA A 63 -7.73 -8.79 10.74
CA ALA A 63 -7.68 -10.23 10.90
C ALA A 63 -7.66 -10.67 12.37
N THR A 64 -6.94 -9.95 13.24
CA THR A 64 -6.85 -10.28 14.68
C THR A 64 -8.11 -9.89 15.48
N ARG A 65 -8.93 -8.94 14.99
CA ARG A 65 -10.21 -8.57 15.65
C ARG A 65 -11.40 -9.46 15.29
N HIS A 66 -11.34 -10.24 14.21
CA HIS A 66 -12.38 -11.23 13.86
C HIS A 66 -12.15 -12.63 14.45
N GLY A 67 -11.09 -12.82 15.24
CA GLY A 67 -10.84 -14.05 15.99
C GLY A 67 -11.49 -14.11 17.39
N ARG A 68 -12.47 -13.25 17.69
CA ARG A 68 -13.28 -13.28 18.93
C ARG A 68 -14.76 -13.17 18.61
#